data_AF-A0A2T6ZK91-F1
#
_entry.id   AF-A0A2T6ZK91-F1
#
_cell.length_a   1.000
_cell.length_b   1.000
_cell.length_c   1.000
_cell.angle_alpha   90.00
_cell.angle_beta   90.00
_cell.angle_gamma   90.00
#
_symmetry.space_group_name_H-M   'P 1'
#
loop_
_entity.id
_entity.type
_entity.pdbx_description
1 polymer ?
#
loop_
_entity_poly.entity_id
_entity_poly.type
_entity_poly.pdbx_seq_one_letter_code
_entity_poly.pdbx_strand_id
1 'polypeptide(L)'
;MFVCQSPPSAGESKKRKEAYRNDKRIVESLFEGCAFKVPLASRDVAWELNTTAYMVIVMSTQFFEGREHRYVDYPLSEVLQMLGKTSRPAEDKFGKAVLMTTAVKKDYYRKFFNEALPIESHLPAYQHDSFVTEISTKTIGSTQDAVDWPTYTYFYRRLLANPSYYSLTDTFHEGLSTHLSEMVENTLKDLAEAKIVDIDEEDDTVTPFNAARILEIVTSATDFESIQIHRHEDRVLRRIYDNVPVKMSQPNYESPHFKAFVLLQAQNAATRGPSS
;
A
#
# COMPACT_ATOMS: atom_id res chain seq x y z
N MET A 1 17.39 -17.77 10.64
CA MET A 1 16.78 -16.52 11.11
C MET A 1 15.40 -16.40 10.50
N PHE A 2 14.33 -16.50 11.32
CA PHE A 2 12.97 -15.93 11.21
C PHE A 2 12.03 -16.81 12.08
N VAL A 3 11.71 -16.40 13.32
CA VAL A 3 10.59 -16.99 14.06
C VAL A 3 9.47 -15.96 14.06
N CYS A 4 8.31 -16.39 13.55
CA CYS A 4 7.07 -15.64 13.53
C CYS A 4 6.67 -15.29 14.97
N GLN A 5 6.73 -14.01 15.32
CA GLN A 5 5.79 -13.45 16.28
C GLN A 5 4.99 -12.39 15.54
N SER A 6 3.68 -12.61 15.51
CA SER A 6 2.69 -11.65 15.08
C SER A 6 2.87 -10.33 15.83
N PRO A 7 2.66 -9.17 15.19
CA PRO A 7 2.70 -7.90 15.90
C PRO A 7 1.57 -7.85 16.95
N PRO A 8 1.82 -7.36 18.17
CA PRO A 8 0.75 -6.97 19.05
C PRO A 8 0.03 -5.73 18.49
N SER A 9 -1.27 -5.67 18.78
CA SER A 9 -2.25 -4.72 18.24
C SER A 9 -1.84 -3.24 18.34
N ALA A 10 -2.33 -2.47 17.36
CA ALA A 10 -2.14 -1.04 17.18
C ALA A 10 -2.45 -0.25 18.46
N GLY A 11 -1.39 0.14 19.19
CA GLY A 11 -1.58 0.77 20.50
C GLY A 11 -0.40 1.55 21.07
N GLU A 12 0.75 1.68 20.39
CA GLU A 12 1.99 2.02 21.12
C GLU A 12 2.69 3.33 20.72
N SER A 13 2.91 4.13 21.76
CA SER A 13 3.31 5.55 21.79
C SER A 13 4.66 5.87 21.12
N LYS A 14 4.76 7.11 20.60
CA LYS A 14 5.92 7.71 19.91
C LYS A 14 7.29 7.51 20.60
N LYS A 15 7.34 7.45 21.94
CA LYS A 15 8.56 7.15 22.72
C LYS A 15 9.07 5.71 22.53
N ARG A 16 8.20 4.74 22.28
CA ARG A 16 8.57 3.34 22.03
C ARG A 16 9.13 3.15 20.61
N LYS A 17 8.66 3.93 19.63
CA LYS A 17 9.25 3.95 18.27
C LYS A 17 10.68 4.49 18.24
N GLU A 18 11.04 5.43 19.12
CA GLU A 18 12.43 5.89 19.29
C GLU A 18 13.32 4.89 20.02
N ALA A 19 12.83 4.29 21.12
CA ALA A 19 13.54 3.21 21.80
C ALA A 19 13.79 2.01 20.86
N TYR A 20 12.79 1.61 20.08
CA TYR A 20 12.88 0.55 19.09
C TYR A 20 13.96 0.79 18.02
N ARG A 21 14.13 2.05 17.56
CA ARG A 21 15.18 2.39 16.57
C ARG A 21 16.59 2.29 17.17
N ASN A 22 16.76 2.63 18.44
CA ASN A 22 18.04 2.50 19.13
C ASN A 22 18.36 1.03 19.43
N ASP A 23 17.37 0.27 19.92
CA ASP A 23 17.52 -1.16 20.21
C ASP A 23 17.85 -1.94 18.93
N LYS A 24 17.17 -1.64 17.81
CA LYS A 24 17.47 -2.22 16.50
C LYS A 24 18.93 -2.01 16.11
N ARG A 25 19.43 -0.76 16.17
CA ARG A 25 20.83 -0.45 15.83
C ARG A 25 21.82 -1.19 16.72
N ILE A 26 21.52 -1.31 18.01
CA ILE A 26 22.37 -2.04 18.97
C ILE A 26 22.39 -3.53 18.60
N VAL A 27 21.24 -4.14 18.33
CA VAL A 27 21.14 -5.56 17.94
C VAL A 27 21.86 -5.82 16.61
N GLU A 28 21.69 -4.95 15.62
CA GLU A 28 22.39 -5.04 14.33
C GLU A 28 23.91 -4.91 14.51
N SER A 29 24.39 -3.92 15.26
CA SER A 29 25.81 -3.72 15.54
C SER A 29 26.43 -4.88 16.33
N LEU A 30 25.70 -5.44 17.30
CA LEU A 30 26.14 -6.61 18.06
C LEU A 30 26.20 -7.87 17.19
N PHE A 31 25.28 -8.01 16.24
CA PHE A 31 25.30 -9.13 15.30
C PHE A 31 26.48 -9.04 14.32
N GLU A 32 26.72 -7.86 13.74
CA GLU A 32 27.87 -7.59 12.88
C GLU A 32 29.20 -7.76 13.64
N GLY A 33 29.23 -7.33 14.90
CA GLY A 33 30.33 -7.55 15.84
C GLY A 33 30.49 -9.00 16.31
N CYS A 34 29.72 -9.95 15.76
CA CYS A 34 29.72 -11.37 16.09
C CYS A 34 29.47 -11.68 17.58
N ALA A 35 28.82 -10.77 18.33
CA ALA A 35 28.54 -10.96 19.76
C ALA A 35 27.51 -12.08 20.00
N PHE A 36 26.61 -12.30 19.05
CA PHE A 36 25.72 -13.46 19.02
C PHE A 36 25.55 -13.94 17.58
N LYS A 37 25.18 -15.22 17.41
CA LYS A 37 25.18 -15.89 16.10
C LYS A 37 23.80 -15.99 15.43
N VAL A 38 22.71 -15.85 16.20
CA VAL A 38 21.35 -16.12 15.71
C VAL A 38 20.40 -14.98 16.10
N PRO A 39 20.21 -13.98 15.22
CA PRO A 39 19.12 -13.04 15.33
C PRO A 39 17.78 -13.71 15.03
N LEU A 40 16.72 -13.20 15.66
CA LEU A 40 15.34 -13.47 15.33
C LEU A 40 14.69 -12.17 14.87
N ALA A 41 14.03 -12.22 13.72
CA ALA A 41 13.31 -11.10 13.13
C ALA A 41 11.89 -11.55 12.78
N SER A 42 10.93 -10.64 12.86
CA SER A 42 9.57 -10.84 12.33
C SER A 42 9.57 -10.64 10.81
N ARG A 43 8.47 -11.02 10.15
CA ARG A 43 8.30 -10.81 8.71
C ARG A 43 8.25 -9.31 8.35
N ASP A 44 7.65 -8.50 9.21
CA ASP A 44 7.31 -7.10 8.92
C ASP A 44 8.58 -6.23 8.80
N VAL A 45 9.68 -6.68 9.40
CA VAL A 45 10.97 -5.98 9.36
C VAL A 45 11.91 -6.49 8.25
N ALA A 46 11.49 -7.45 7.41
CA ALA A 46 12.36 -8.06 6.40
C ALA A 46 12.93 -7.04 5.38
N TRP A 47 12.16 -5.98 5.09
CA TRP A 47 12.59 -4.88 4.23
C TRP A 47 13.55 -3.93 4.95
N GLU A 48 13.33 -3.68 6.24
CA GLU A 48 14.11 -2.71 6.99
C GLU A 48 15.42 -3.27 7.59
N LEU A 49 15.57 -4.60 7.63
CA LEU A 49 16.71 -5.25 8.26
C LEU A 49 17.96 -5.06 7.39
N ASN A 50 18.99 -4.39 7.90
CA ASN A 50 20.21 -4.12 7.12
C ASN A 50 21.28 -5.20 7.24
N THR A 51 21.10 -6.16 8.14
CA THR A 51 22.07 -7.23 8.38
C THR A 51 21.94 -8.36 7.36
N THR A 52 23.06 -8.96 7.00
CA THR A 52 23.16 -10.16 6.17
C THR A 52 23.71 -11.33 6.98
N ALA A 53 23.39 -12.56 6.59
CA ALA A 53 23.81 -13.75 7.31
C ALA A 53 24.22 -14.86 6.34
N TYR A 54 25.09 -15.78 6.80
CA TYR A 54 25.41 -16.99 6.03
C TYR A 54 24.16 -17.83 5.73
N MET A 55 23.24 -17.89 6.71
CA MET A 55 22.07 -18.76 6.66
C MET A 55 20.80 -18.05 7.11
N VAL A 56 19.76 -18.14 6.28
CA VAL A 56 18.40 -17.68 6.58
C VAL A 56 17.48 -18.89 6.69
N ILE A 57 16.56 -18.86 7.64
CA ILE A 57 15.59 -19.93 7.87
C ILE A 57 14.22 -19.29 7.99
N VAL A 58 13.41 -19.39 6.95
CA VAL A 58 12.01 -18.93 6.97
C VAL A 58 11.17 -20.05 7.56
N MET A 59 10.68 -19.88 8.80
CA MET A 59 10.04 -20.96 9.56
C MET A 59 8.60 -21.28 9.15
N SER A 60 7.90 -20.32 8.53
CA SER A 60 6.56 -20.49 7.98
C SER A 60 6.40 -19.52 6.81
N THR A 61 5.51 -19.86 5.88
CA THR A 61 5.17 -19.01 4.73
C THR A 61 3.75 -18.49 4.80
N GLN A 62 3.16 -18.44 6.01
CA GLN A 62 1.78 -18.03 6.24
C GLN A 62 1.69 -17.13 7.47
N PHE A 63 0.73 -16.20 7.43
CA PHE A 63 0.28 -15.42 8.58
C PHE A 63 -1.23 -15.48 8.70
N PHE A 64 -1.75 -15.15 9.87
CA PHE A 64 -3.18 -15.08 10.10
C PHE A 64 -3.71 -13.67 9.78
N GLU A 65 -4.63 -13.56 8.84
CA GLU A 65 -5.35 -12.35 8.48
C GLU A 65 -6.59 -12.22 9.37
N GLY A 66 -6.60 -11.24 10.27
CA GLY A 66 -7.66 -11.10 11.27
C GLY A 66 -9.03 -10.71 10.71
N ARG A 67 -9.06 -9.98 9.57
CA ARG A 67 -10.30 -9.52 8.93
C ARG A 67 -11.10 -10.66 8.31
N GLU A 68 -10.40 -11.60 7.69
CA GLU A 68 -11.01 -12.73 6.97
C GLU A 68 -10.95 -14.04 7.78
N HIS A 69 -10.38 -13.99 8.99
CA HIS A 69 -10.18 -15.14 9.88
C HIS A 69 -9.52 -16.35 9.19
N ARG A 70 -8.55 -16.11 8.31
CA ARG A 70 -7.86 -17.17 7.54
C ARG A 70 -6.35 -17.00 7.56
N TYR A 71 -5.65 -18.09 7.27
CA TYR A 71 -4.21 -18.02 6.97
C TYR A 71 -3.99 -17.62 5.52
N VAL A 72 -3.24 -16.54 5.32
CA VAL A 72 -2.84 -16.03 4.01
C VAL A 72 -1.36 -16.33 3.81
N ASP A 73 -1.01 -16.77 2.60
CA ASP A 73 0.37 -17.05 2.23
C ASP A 73 1.18 -15.75 2.12
N TYR A 74 2.48 -15.82 2.40
CA TYR A 74 3.38 -14.70 2.18
C TYR A 74 3.45 -14.37 0.68
N PRO A 75 3.41 -13.08 0.31
CA PRO A 75 3.77 -12.66 -1.02
C PRO A 75 5.18 -13.18 -1.36
N LEU A 76 5.34 -13.70 -2.57
CA LEU A 76 6.60 -14.31 -2.96
C LEU A 76 7.77 -13.32 -2.99
N SER A 77 7.48 -12.03 -3.24
CA SER A 77 8.44 -10.93 -3.11
C SER A 77 9.00 -10.81 -1.69
N GLU A 78 8.18 -10.97 -0.65
CA GLU A 78 8.64 -10.95 0.75
C GLU A 78 9.52 -12.15 1.07
N VAL A 79 9.12 -13.34 0.60
CA VAL A 79 9.94 -14.55 0.79
C VAL A 79 11.28 -14.38 0.11
N LEU A 80 11.32 -13.88 -1.13
CA LEU A 80 12.57 -13.58 -1.84
C LEU A 80 13.41 -12.53 -1.10
N GLN A 81 12.79 -11.48 -0.56
CA GLN A 81 13.49 -10.47 0.23
C GLN A 81 14.14 -11.08 1.48
N MET A 82 13.44 -11.98 2.18
CA MET A 82 13.99 -12.71 3.33
C MET A 82 15.16 -13.61 2.91
N LEU A 83 15.01 -14.37 1.83
CA LEU A 83 16.07 -15.24 1.32
C LEU A 83 17.28 -14.45 0.80
N GLY A 84 17.06 -13.24 0.28
CA GLY A 84 18.10 -12.32 -0.17
C GLY A 84 19.07 -11.89 0.95
N LYS A 85 18.68 -12.00 2.22
CA LYS A 85 19.57 -11.75 3.37
C LYS A 85 20.68 -12.80 3.53
N THR A 86 20.66 -13.89 2.75
CA THR A 86 21.73 -14.90 2.71
C THR A 86 22.99 -14.45 1.95
N SER A 87 23.03 -13.22 1.46
CA SER A 87 24.11 -12.73 0.61
C SER A 87 25.17 -11.99 1.42
N ARG A 88 26.35 -12.60 1.58
CA ARG A 88 27.58 -11.97 2.11
C ARG A 88 28.72 -12.09 1.09
N PRO A 89 28.71 -11.28 0.00
CA PRO A 89 29.59 -11.50 -1.15
C PRO A 89 31.09 -11.44 -0.85
N ALA A 90 31.49 -10.64 0.14
CA ALA A 90 32.89 -10.48 0.53
C ALA A 90 33.40 -11.59 1.48
N GLU A 91 32.50 -12.34 2.11
CA GLU A 91 32.83 -13.30 3.17
C GLU A 91 32.62 -14.75 2.72
N ASP A 92 31.48 -15.03 2.09
CA ASP A 92 31.05 -16.39 1.77
C ASP A 92 31.03 -16.66 0.28
N LYS A 93 31.45 -17.86 -0.12
CA LYS A 93 31.34 -18.33 -1.51
C LYS A 93 29.89 -18.62 -1.92
N PHE A 94 29.03 -18.97 -0.98
CA PHE A 94 27.62 -19.27 -1.20
C PHE A 94 26.84 -19.08 0.11
N GLY A 95 25.60 -18.60 0.00
CA GLY A 95 24.64 -18.54 1.10
C GLY A 95 23.78 -19.79 1.20
N LYS A 96 23.22 -20.06 2.38
CA LYS A 96 22.25 -21.15 2.60
C LYS A 96 20.89 -20.61 3.01
N ALA A 97 19.85 -21.03 2.30
CA ALA A 97 18.47 -20.71 2.62
C ALA A 97 17.70 -22.00 2.98
N VAL A 98 16.94 -21.98 4.07
CA VAL A 98 15.97 -23.03 4.41
C VAL A 98 14.59 -22.41 4.47
N LEU A 99 13.70 -22.85 3.57
CA LEU A 99 12.29 -22.46 3.58
C LEU A 99 11.46 -23.60 4.15
N MET A 100 10.82 -23.35 5.28
CA MET A 100 9.86 -24.26 5.90
C MET A 100 8.45 -23.81 5.51
N THR A 101 7.75 -24.68 4.78
CA THR A 101 6.40 -24.44 4.25
C THR A 101 5.55 -25.70 4.39
N THR A 102 4.25 -25.58 4.20
CA THR A 102 3.35 -26.73 4.09
C THR A 102 3.71 -27.59 2.87
N ALA A 103 3.49 -28.91 2.96
CA ALA A 103 3.84 -29.85 1.89
C ALA A 103 3.17 -29.50 0.55
N VAL A 104 1.92 -29.01 0.60
CA VAL A 104 1.12 -28.60 -0.58
C VAL A 104 1.77 -27.43 -1.34
N LYS A 105 2.48 -26.54 -0.64
CA LYS A 105 3.09 -25.34 -1.24
C LYS A 105 4.56 -25.53 -1.63
N LYS A 106 5.15 -26.69 -1.34
CA LYS A 106 6.56 -26.98 -1.62
C LYS A 106 6.90 -26.80 -3.10
N ASP A 107 6.11 -27.39 -3.98
CA ASP A 107 6.38 -27.33 -5.43
C ASP A 107 6.07 -25.96 -6.03
N TYR A 108 5.11 -25.23 -5.45
CA TYR A 108 4.85 -23.83 -5.78
C TYR A 108 6.11 -22.98 -5.58
N TYR A 109 6.68 -22.96 -4.36
CA TYR A 109 7.89 -22.17 -4.08
C TYR A 109 9.10 -22.66 -4.88
N ARG A 110 9.25 -23.99 -5.03
CA ARG A 110 10.34 -24.57 -5.83
C ARG A 110 10.31 -24.08 -7.28
N LYS A 111 9.14 -24.01 -7.91
CA LYS A 111 9.01 -23.53 -9.29
C LYS A 111 9.51 -22.10 -9.41
N PHE A 112 8.98 -21.20 -8.58
CA PHE A 112 9.28 -19.77 -8.69
C PHE A 112 10.64 -19.33 -8.12
N PHE A 113 11.40 -20.21 -7.45
CA PHE A 113 12.80 -19.95 -7.16
C PHE A 113 13.74 -20.33 -8.31
N ASN A 114 13.31 -21.24 -9.18
CA ASN A 114 14.09 -21.66 -10.35
C ASN A 114 13.70 -20.88 -11.62
N GLU A 115 12.49 -20.32 -11.66
CA GLU A 115 11.96 -19.54 -12.76
C GLU A 115 11.73 -18.08 -12.33
N ALA A 116 11.77 -17.15 -13.30
CA ALA A 116 11.44 -15.76 -13.03
C ALA A 116 9.95 -15.60 -12.63
N LEU A 117 9.66 -14.60 -11.81
CA LEU A 117 8.30 -14.34 -11.35
C LEU A 117 7.42 -13.76 -12.46
N PRO A 118 6.22 -14.33 -12.73
CA PRO A 118 5.22 -13.65 -13.53
C PRO A 118 4.64 -12.50 -12.70
N ILE A 119 4.92 -11.27 -13.12
CA ILE A 119 4.35 -10.06 -12.50
C ILE A 119 3.12 -9.65 -13.30
N GLU A 120 2.00 -9.46 -12.60
CA GLU A 120 0.74 -8.98 -13.16
C GLU A 120 0.32 -7.69 -12.47
N SER A 121 -0.53 -6.91 -13.13
CA SER A 121 -1.07 -5.69 -12.54
C SER A 121 -2.36 -5.98 -11.78
N HIS A 122 -2.47 -5.47 -10.56
CA HIS A 122 -3.75 -5.44 -9.82
C HIS A 122 -4.47 -4.09 -9.96
N LEU A 123 -4.04 -3.21 -10.88
CA LEU A 123 -4.61 -1.88 -11.07
C LEU A 123 -6.14 -1.88 -11.21
N PRO A 124 -6.79 -2.79 -11.98
CA PRO A 124 -8.25 -2.77 -12.12
C PRO A 124 -9.01 -2.89 -10.80
N ALA A 125 -8.45 -3.57 -9.80
CA ALA A 125 -9.08 -3.71 -8.49
C ALA A 125 -9.01 -2.43 -7.63
N TYR A 126 -8.11 -1.51 -7.95
CA TYR A 126 -7.87 -0.25 -7.23
C TYR A 126 -7.98 0.97 -8.17
N GLN A 127 -8.71 0.81 -9.28
CA GLN A 127 -8.82 1.84 -10.31
C GLN A 127 -9.58 3.06 -9.79
N HIS A 128 -10.58 2.87 -8.91
CA HIS A 128 -11.31 3.94 -8.24
C HIS A 128 -10.37 4.96 -7.58
N ASP A 129 -9.44 4.51 -6.74
CA ASP A 129 -8.50 5.40 -6.02
C ASP A 129 -7.56 6.16 -6.97
N SER A 130 -7.12 5.48 -8.03
CA SER A 130 -6.28 6.09 -9.06
C SER A 130 -7.04 7.20 -9.79
N PHE A 131 -8.30 6.94 -10.15
CA PHE A 131 -9.16 7.91 -10.85
C PHE A 131 -9.48 9.11 -9.97
N VAL A 132 -9.80 8.91 -8.69
CA VAL A 132 -10.01 10.04 -7.76
C VAL A 132 -8.80 10.98 -7.73
N THR A 133 -7.59 10.41 -7.71
CA THR A 133 -6.36 11.19 -7.71
C THR A 133 -6.20 11.95 -9.02
N GLU A 134 -6.31 11.27 -10.17
CA GLU A 134 -6.05 11.86 -11.48
C GLU A 134 -7.13 12.85 -11.95
N ILE A 135 -8.37 12.66 -11.53
CA ILE A 135 -9.46 13.63 -11.74
C ILE A 135 -9.22 14.87 -10.87
N SER A 136 -8.74 14.69 -9.63
CA SER A 136 -8.43 15.82 -8.75
C SER A 136 -7.28 16.69 -9.26
N THR A 137 -6.30 16.09 -9.95
CA THR A 137 -5.19 16.80 -10.60
C THR A 137 -5.54 17.32 -11.98
N LYS A 138 -6.76 17.04 -12.48
CA LYS A 138 -7.23 17.37 -13.83
C LYS A 138 -6.40 16.71 -14.94
N THR A 139 -5.77 15.57 -14.64
CA THR A 139 -5.16 14.71 -15.67
C THR A 139 -6.25 13.99 -16.47
N ILE A 140 -7.30 13.53 -15.78
CA ILE A 140 -8.52 12.99 -16.38
C ILE A 140 -9.58 14.08 -16.27
N GLY A 141 -9.92 14.70 -17.40
CA GLY A 141 -10.94 15.78 -17.46
C GLY A 141 -12.20 15.38 -18.22
N SER A 142 -12.14 14.33 -19.02
CA SER A 142 -13.23 13.80 -19.85
C SER A 142 -13.33 12.27 -19.73
N THR A 143 -14.43 11.69 -20.22
CA THR A 143 -14.55 10.24 -20.31
C THR A 143 -13.51 9.63 -21.26
N GLN A 144 -13.17 10.34 -22.35
CA GLN A 144 -12.12 9.92 -23.27
C GLN A 144 -10.74 9.88 -22.60
N ASP A 145 -10.39 10.89 -21.80
CA ASP A 145 -9.13 10.87 -21.03
C ASP A 145 -9.06 9.68 -20.08
N ALA A 146 -10.20 9.29 -19.50
CA ALA A 146 -10.29 8.14 -18.61
C ALA A 146 -10.09 6.79 -19.32
N VAL A 147 -10.46 6.70 -20.60
CA VAL A 147 -10.17 5.53 -21.47
C VAL A 147 -8.71 5.54 -21.93
N ASP A 148 -8.15 6.72 -22.20
CA ASP A 148 -6.76 6.87 -22.63
C ASP A 148 -5.77 6.62 -21.48
N TRP A 149 -6.12 6.98 -20.25
CA TRP A 149 -5.21 6.88 -19.10
C TRP A 149 -4.67 5.46 -18.83
N PRO A 150 -5.51 4.40 -18.81
CA PRO A 150 -5.03 3.03 -18.66
C PRO A 150 -4.00 2.62 -19.72
N THR A 151 -4.03 3.20 -20.92
CA THR A 151 -3.12 2.82 -22.03
C THR A 151 -1.64 3.10 -21.72
N TYR A 152 -1.38 4.05 -20.82
CA TYR A 152 -0.02 4.39 -20.36
C TYR A 152 0.51 3.46 -19.26
N THR A 153 -0.33 2.57 -18.73
CA THR A 153 0.00 1.77 -17.55
C THR A 153 0.63 0.41 -17.90
N TYR A 154 1.28 -0.21 -16.91
CA TYR A 154 1.75 -1.59 -17.04
C TYR A 154 0.60 -2.58 -17.27
N PHE A 155 -0.59 -2.28 -16.72
CA PHE A 155 -1.79 -3.09 -16.91
C PHE A 155 -2.13 -3.24 -18.40
N TYR A 156 -2.18 -2.16 -19.17
CA TYR A 156 -2.51 -2.24 -20.60
C TYR A 156 -1.53 -3.10 -21.39
N ARG A 157 -0.22 -3.00 -21.08
CA ARG A 157 0.81 -3.87 -21.67
C ARG A 157 0.60 -5.34 -21.32
N ARG A 158 0.15 -5.64 -20.09
CA ARG A 158 -0.14 -7.01 -19.64
C ARG A 158 -1.47 -7.55 -20.15
N LEU A 159 -2.46 -6.69 -20.36
CA LEU A 159 -3.77 -7.06 -20.90
C LEU A 159 -3.62 -7.79 -22.25
N LEU A 160 -2.71 -7.32 -23.10
CA LEU A 160 -2.40 -7.96 -24.39
C LEU A 160 -1.59 -9.26 -24.26
N ALA A 161 -0.75 -9.35 -23.22
CA ALA A 161 0.17 -10.48 -23.04
C ALA A 161 -0.47 -11.65 -22.28
N ASN A 162 -1.44 -11.38 -21.41
CA ASN A 162 -2.20 -12.39 -20.65
C ASN A 162 -3.67 -12.00 -20.48
N PRO A 163 -4.46 -11.97 -21.58
CA PRO A 163 -5.87 -11.52 -21.57
C PRO A 163 -6.75 -12.27 -20.58
N SER A 164 -6.58 -13.60 -20.51
CA SER A 164 -7.40 -14.47 -19.66
C SER A 164 -7.27 -14.15 -18.16
N TYR A 165 -6.13 -13.63 -17.72
CA TYR A 165 -5.95 -13.20 -16.32
C TYR A 165 -6.86 -12.02 -15.96
N TYR A 166 -7.11 -11.13 -16.92
CA TYR A 166 -7.96 -9.96 -16.76
C TYR A 166 -9.40 -10.19 -17.24
N SER A 167 -9.81 -11.45 -17.44
CA SER A 167 -11.13 -11.82 -17.94
C SER A 167 -11.49 -11.25 -19.33
N LEU A 168 -10.48 -10.85 -20.11
CA LEU A 168 -10.68 -10.41 -21.49
C LEU A 168 -10.85 -11.63 -22.41
N THR A 169 -11.96 -11.67 -23.14
CA THR A 169 -12.32 -12.76 -24.06
C THR A 169 -11.87 -12.51 -25.50
N ASP A 170 -11.90 -11.25 -25.95
CA ASP A 170 -11.53 -10.85 -27.29
C ASP A 170 -10.31 -9.91 -27.27
N THR A 171 -9.24 -10.34 -27.93
CA THR A 171 -7.98 -9.60 -28.05
C THR A 171 -7.90 -8.70 -29.29
N PHE A 172 -8.92 -8.69 -30.15
CA PHE A 172 -9.00 -7.73 -31.24
C PHE A 172 -9.17 -6.31 -30.70
N HIS A 173 -8.81 -5.32 -31.50
CA HIS A 173 -8.85 -3.91 -31.11
C HIS A 173 -10.25 -3.48 -30.64
N GLU A 174 -11.30 -4.04 -31.25
CA GLU A 174 -12.69 -3.79 -30.86
C GLU A 174 -12.98 -4.35 -29.46
N GLY A 175 -12.69 -5.63 -29.20
CA GLY A 175 -12.87 -6.25 -27.88
C GLY A 175 -12.07 -5.58 -26.76
N LEU A 176 -10.83 -5.16 -27.05
CA LEU A 176 -9.98 -4.41 -26.12
C LEU A 176 -10.58 -3.05 -25.76
N SER A 177 -11.02 -2.30 -26.78
CA SER A 177 -11.65 -1.00 -26.59
C SER A 177 -12.92 -1.14 -25.76
N THR A 178 -13.79 -2.10 -26.10
CA THR A 178 -15.02 -2.38 -25.37
C THR A 178 -14.74 -2.71 -23.91
N HIS A 179 -13.76 -3.60 -23.64
CA HIS A 179 -13.41 -3.97 -22.27
C HIS A 179 -12.87 -2.77 -21.45
N LEU A 180 -12.02 -1.94 -22.04
CA LEU A 180 -11.52 -0.74 -21.36
C LEU A 180 -12.63 0.28 -21.10
N SER A 181 -13.48 0.53 -22.10
CA SER A 181 -14.63 1.42 -21.97
C SER A 181 -15.58 0.94 -20.89
N GLU A 182 -15.99 -0.33 -20.89
CA GLU A 182 -16.86 -0.90 -19.84
C GLU A 182 -16.24 -0.77 -18.45
N MET A 183 -14.94 -1.07 -18.31
CA MET A 183 -14.24 -0.95 -17.02
C MET A 183 -14.18 0.50 -16.52
N VAL A 184 -13.91 1.46 -17.41
CA VAL A 184 -13.85 2.89 -17.10
C VAL A 184 -15.22 3.44 -16.76
N GLU A 185 -16.25 3.12 -17.55
CA GLU A 185 -17.63 3.53 -17.33
C GLU A 185 -18.16 3.01 -15.99
N ASN A 186 -17.92 1.73 -15.68
CA ASN A 186 -18.31 1.15 -14.39
C ASN A 186 -17.62 1.88 -13.22
N THR A 187 -16.32 2.17 -13.34
CA THR A 187 -15.57 2.87 -12.30
C THR A 187 -16.07 4.30 -12.11
N LEU A 188 -16.28 5.05 -13.20
CA LEU A 188 -16.79 6.42 -13.16
C LEU A 188 -18.21 6.47 -12.59
N LYS A 189 -19.07 5.52 -12.96
CA LYS A 189 -20.41 5.37 -12.41
C LYS A 189 -20.38 5.11 -10.91
N ASP A 190 -19.56 4.18 -10.44
CA ASP A 190 -19.41 3.91 -9.00
C ASP A 190 -18.95 5.16 -8.23
N LEU A 191 -18.00 5.92 -8.80
CA LEU A 191 -17.49 7.16 -8.20
C LEU A 191 -18.55 8.28 -8.18
N ALA A 192 -19.39 8.36 -9.22
CA ALA A 192 -20.50 9.31 -9.30
C ALA A 192 -21.62 8.95 -8.30
N GLU A 193 -21.97 7.67 -8.19
CA GLU A 193 -22.91 7.15 -7.19
C GLU A 193 -22.42 7.42 -5.76
N ALA A 194 -21.11 7.27 -5.52
CA ALA A 194 -20.45 7.63 -4.26
C ALA A 194 -20.33 9.15 -4.02
N LYS A 195 -20.73 9.98 -5.00
CA LYS A 195 -20.64 11.46 -4.96
C LYS A 195 -19.22 11.97 -4.75
N ILE A 196 -18.26 11.28 -5.36
CA ILE A 196 -16.83 11.64 -5.35
C ILE A 196 -16.48 12.49 -6.57
N VAL A 197 -17.07 12.17 -7.71
CA VAL A 197 -16.90 12.88 -8.98
C VAL A 197 -18.27 13.34 -9.49
N ASP A 198 -18.28 14.45 -10.20
CA ASP A 198 -19.44 14.95 -10.95
C ASP A 198 -19.15 14.77 -12.43
N ILE A 199 -20.09 14.16 -13.15
CA ILE A 199 -19.98 13.88 -14.58
C ILE A 199 -21.04 14.72 -15.27
N ASP A 200 -20.60 15.71 -16.03
CA ASP A 200 -21.47 16.52 -16.88
C ASP A 200 -21.61 15.85 -18.24
N GLU A 201 -22.80 15.30 -18.50
CA GLU A 201 -23.13 14.61 -19.76
C GLU A 201 -23.22 15.57 -20.96
N GLU A 202 -23.48 16.87 -20.74
CA GLU A 202 -23.62 17.85 -21.84
C GLU A 202 -22.25 18.25 -22.40
N ASP A 203 -21.27 18.50 -21.52
CA ASP A 203 -19.93 18.96 -21.88
C ASP A 203 -18.87 17.84 -21.88
N ASP A 204 -19.23 16.59 -21.57
CA ASP A 204 -18.32 15.46 -21.34
C ASP A 204 -17.18 15.82 -20.38
N THR A 205 -17.53 16.49 -19.28
CA THR A 205 -16.56 16.90 -18.27
C THR A 205 -16.69 16.08 -17.01
N VAL A 206 -15.57 15.53 -16.56
CA VAL A 206 -15.44 14.83 -15.29
C VAL A 206 -14.74 15.76 -14.33
N THR A 207 -15.44 16.20 -13.30
CA THR A 207 -14.88 17.11 -12.29
C THR A 207 -14.88 16.47 -10.90
N PRO A 208 -13.84 16.74 -10.10
CA PRO A 208 -13.84 16.30 -8.71
C PRO A 208 -14.97 17.03 -7.96
N PHE A 209 -15.81 16.29 -7.25
CA PHE A 209 -16.80 16.90 -6.37
C PHE A 209 -16.03 17.65 -5.27
N ASN A 210 -16.36 18.94 -5.04
CA ASN A 210 -15.73 19.90 -4.10
C ASN A 210 -14.56 19.32 -3.30
N ALA A 211 -13.32 19.80 -3.48
CA ALA A 211 -12.09 19.29 -2.84
C ALA A 211 -12.20 19.03 -1.31
N ALA A 212 -13.15 19.70 -0.62
CA ALA A 212 -13.56 19.39 0.75
C ALA A 212 -14.06 17.97 0.99
N ARG A 213 -14.87 17.43 0.09
CA ARG A 213 -15.38 16.07 0.19
C ARG A 213 -14.35 15.01 -0.17
N ILE A 214 -13.51 15.23 -1.18
CA ILE A 214 -12.45 14.26 -1.50
C ILE A 214 -11.47 14.14 -0.34
N LEU A 215 -11.09 15.27 0.28
CA LEU A 215 -10.28 15.25 1.49
C LEU A 215 -11.01 14.55 2.66
N GLU A 216 -12.30 14.82 2.85
CA GLU A 216 -13.15 14.15 3.85
C GLU A 216 -13.21 12.64 3.60
N ILE A 217 -13.34 12.19 2.35
CA ILE A 217 -13.41 10.79 1.94
C ILE A 217 -12.07 10.07 2.13
N VAL A 218 -10.97 10.66 1.67
CA VAL A 218 -9.61 10.11 1.92
C VAL A 218 -9.37 9.98 3.41
N THR A 219 -9.77 10.97 4.22
CA THR A 219 -9.55 10.94 5.67
C THR A 219 -10.51 10.02 6.41
N SER A 220 -11.64 9.68 5.78
CA SER A 220 -12.58 8.66 6.24
C SER A 220 -12.13 7.23 5.94
N ALA A 221 -11.05 7.05 5.15
CA ALA A 221 -10.52 5.73 4.83
C ALA A 221 -10.15 4.93 6.09
N THR A 222 -10.45 3.63 6.06
CA THR A 222 -10.23 2.70 7.17
C THR A 222 -8.76 2.62 7.60
N ASP A 223 -7.82 2.96 6.71
CA ASP A 223 -6.39 3.05 7.02
C ASP A 223 -6.07 4.02 8.16
N PHE A 224 -6.90 5.06 8.32
CA PHE A 224 -6.76 6.07 9.36
C PHE A 224 -7.44 5.72 10.68
N GLU A 225 -8.21 4.63 10.76
CA GLU A 225 -8.76 4.14 12.05
C GLU A 225 -7.65 3.78 13.04
N SER A 226 -6.46 3.44 12.53
CA SER A 226 -5.27 3.14 13.33
C SER A 226 -4.63 4.38 13.98
N ILE A 227 -5.06 5.60 13.63
CA ILE A 227 -4.55 6.83 14.22
C ILE A 227 -5.04 6.95 15.67
N GLN A 228 -4.09 7.02 16.60
CA GLN A 228 -4.40 7.24 18.01
C GLN A 228 -4.91 8.65 18.27
N ILE A 229 -6.07 8.75 18.92
CA ILE A 229 -6.60 9.98 19.50
C ILE A 229 -6.15 10.05 20.97
N HIS A 230 -5.37 11.07 21.33
CA HIS A 230 -4.99 11.29 22.72
C HIS A 230 -6.03 12.17 23.45
N ARG A 231 -6.16 11.98 24.77
CA ARG A 231 -7.02 12.84 25.60
C ARG A 231 -6.56 14.30 25.52
N HIS A 232 -7.51 15.22 25.34
CA HIS A 232 -7.30 16.67 25.27
C HIS A 232 -6.60 17.21 24.01
N GLU A 233 -6.53 16.43 22.92
CA GLU A 233 -6.05 16.93 21.62
C GLU A 233 -7.11 17.72 20.83
N ASP A 234 -8.38 17.63 21.21
CA ASP A 234 -9.53 18.30 20.61
C ASP A 234 -9.32 19.81 20.46
N ARG A 235 -8.76 20.46 21.50
CA ARG A 235 -8.48 21.91 21.49
C ARG A 235 -7.40 22.30 20.48
N VAL A 236 -6.39 21.47 20.31
CA VAL A 236 -5.29 21.71 19.36
C VAL A 236 -5.78 21.45 17.94
N LEU A 237 -6.47 20.32 17.72
CA LEU A 237 -7.04 19.98 16.42
C LEU A 237 -8.07 21.03 15.99
N ARG A 238 -8.87 21.59 16.90
CA ARG A 238 -9.79 22.70 16.60
C ARG A 238 -9.05 23.96 16.16
N ARG A 239 -7.99 24.36 16.87
CA ARG A 239 -7.17 25.53 16.47
C ARG A 239 -6.52 25.36 15.11
N ILE A 240 -6.02 24.16 14.79
CA ILE A 240 -5.44 23.91 13.46
C ILE A 240 -6.56 23.91 12.42
N TYR A 241 -7.68 23.24 12.71
CA TYR A 241 -8.85 23.19 11.83
C TYR A 241 -9.41 24.58 11.50
N ASP A 242 -9.41 25.53 12.44
CA ASP A 242 -9.87 26.90 12.17
C ASP A 242 -9.00 27.62 11.11
N ASN A 243 -7.73 27.21 10.99
CA ASN A 243 -6.74 27.84 10.11
C ASN A 243 -6.48 27.08 8.79
N VAL A 244 -7.09 25.92 8.58
CA VAL A 244 -6.97 25.20 7.29
C VAL A 244 -8.01 25.68 6.26
N PRO A 245 -7.68 25.71 4.96
CA PRO A 245 -8.55 26.29 3.93
C PRO A 245 -9.85 25.49 3.70
N VAL A 246 -9.84 24.19 3.98
CA VAL A 246 -10.94 23.29 3.65
C VAL A 246 -11.63 22.82 4.94
N LYS A 247 -12.96 22.96 5.00
CA LYS A 247 -13.77 22.64 6.19
C LYS A 247 -14.68 21.43 5.94
N MET A 248 -14.85 20.59 6.96
CA MET A 248 -15.81 19.48 7.01
C MET A 248 -17.22 20.00 7.33
N SER A 249 -18.21 19.27 6.81
CA SER A 249 -19.63 19.57 7.04
C SER A 249 -20.07 19.32 8.49
N GLN A 250 -19.59 18.22 9.11
CA GLN A 250 -19.85 17.86 10.50
C GLN A 250 -18.57 17.38 11.20
N PRO A 251 -17.78 18.28 11.81
CA PRO A 251 -16.51 17.92 12.41
C PRO A 251 -16.69 17.17 13.73
N ASN A 252 -16.20 15.93 13.81
CA ASN A 252 -16.06 15.18 15.06
C ASN A 252 -14.60 15.21 15.54
N TYR A 253 -14.30 16.08 16.51
CA TYR A 253 -12.96 16.32 17.04
C TYR A 253 -12.32 15.12 17.75
N GLU A 254 -13.11 14.08 18.07
CA GLU A 254 -12.66 12.87 18.75
C GLU A 254 -12.46 11.70 17.79
N SER A 255 -12.65 11.92 16.49
CA SER A 255 -12.51 10.89 15.46
C SER A 255 -11.09 10.85 14.86
N PRO A 256 -10.49 9.64 14.68
CA PRO A 256 -9.27 9.45 13.90
C PRO A 256 -9.33 10.10 12.50
N HIS A 257 -10.51 10.09 11.88
CA HIS A 257 -10.76 10.70 10.57
C HIS A 257 -10.58 12.22 10.59
N PHE A 258 -11.14 12.89 11.60
CA PHE A 258 -10.98 14.34 11.75
C PHE A 258 -9.51 14.71 12.00
N LYS A 259 -8.80 13.90 12.79
CA LYS A 259 -7.37 14.10 13.04
C LYS A 259 -6.55 13.93 11.75
N ALA A 260 -6.84 12.91 10.94
CA ALA A 260 -6.21 12.74 9.62
C ALA A 260 -6.47 13.95 8.71
N PHE A 261 -7.72 14.42 8.64
CA PHE A 261 -8.15 15.56 7.82
C PHE A 261 -7.40 16.84 8.14
N VAL A 262 -7.31 17.18 9.42
CA VAL A 262 -6.63 18.40 9.87
C VAL A 262 -5.12 18.31 9.63
N LEU A 263 -4.50 17.16 9.90
CA LEU A 263 -3.06 16.98 9.76
C LEU A 263 -2.61 16.98 8.30
N LEU A 264 -3.40 16.40 7.39
CA LEU A 264 -3.06 16.35 5.97
C LEU A 264 -3.06 17.76 5.35
N GLN A 265 -4.02 18.60 5.74
CA GLN A 265 -4.03 20.01 5.33
C GLN A 265 -2.92 20.83 5.97
N ALA A 266 -2.65 20.61 7.26
CA ALA A 266 -1.57 21.31 7.96
C ALA A 266 -0.20 20.98 7.34
N GLN A 267 0.02 19.74 6.91
CA GLN A 267 1.24 19.33 6.22
C GLN A 267 1.38 20.05 4.87
N ASN A 268 0.31 20.15 4.08
CA ASN A 268 0.30 20.85 2.80
C ASN A 268 0.46 22.38 2.94
N ALA A 269 -0.03 22.95 4.05
CA ALA A 269 0.18 24.36 4.38
C ALA A 269 1.60 24.65 4.88
N ALA A 270 2.28 23.67 5.49
CA ALA A 270 3.66 23.80 5.94
C ALA A 270 4.71 23.62 4.83
N THR A 271 4.41 22.82 3.80
CA THR A 271 5.29 22.62 2.63
C THR A 271 5.25 23.77 1.64
N ARG A 272 4.13 24.52 1.60
CA ARG A 272 4.07 25.84 0.98
C ARG A 272 4.58 26.86 2.01
N GLY A 273 5.90 27.06 2.06
CA GLY A 273 6.49 28.13 2.90
C GLY A 273 5.78 29.47 2.66
N PRO A 274 5.89 30.44 3.61
CA PRO A 274 5.20 31.72 3.49
C PRO A 274 5.58 32.36 2.15
N SER A 275 4.59 32.52 1.27
CA SER A 275 4.74 33.25 0.03
C SER A 275 5.08 34.70 0.38
N SER A 276 6.34 35.07 0.20
CA SER A 276 6.80 36.47 0.15
C SER A 276 6.34 37.13 -1.14
#